data_AF-A0A8S4NKM6-F1
#
_entry.id   AF-A0A8S4NKM6-F1
#
_cell.length_a   1.000
_cell.length_b   1.000
_cell.length_c   1.000
_cell.angle_alpha   90.00
_cell.angle_beta   90.00
_cell.angle_gamma   90.00
#
_symmetry.space_group_name_H-M   'P 1'
#
loop_
_entity.id
_entity.type
_entity.pdbx_description
1 polymer ?
#
loop_
_entity_poly.entity_id
_entity_poly.type
_entity_poly.pdbx_seq_one_letter_code
_entity_poly.pdbx_strand_id
1 'polypeptide(L)'
;MYSMPVSGGISNGYHGFGGTTNEHQKPEQGFAFKRRFERVDWRKIASIDVDRISRNLDFHVLQENILNITFCNIEAELDMGSVDPNFVKLFKLAQLTIEYLLHSQEFLSTNTAQVEDKLKQSQHENEETINQLEKVKQDLADMKKENHKRKKMLSAQQQMMQSGVNSYHKCAFCAKAFINPSFLTAHVTRRHNASMATSPGNMQLDSTNQQSGMPDSTNQQSAMLNTGVRNTLQEIQDQLKQTQAQLEQEKNTINALKNKEGEKDNNRDSEIRNEMEKWRIKQTEQHKLEMDSIRDMFMKELKEVNEKYSASERAVYQHHKKYGKPSNLGELKDDIELDKDLILQQREEVAKLKEQLSDQLNNVEDAMYQKFEDERKALAKKQKEQDKKHKQELAELKGALLDAQSALEEQKDSNKGEYDKRVSKVL
;
A
#
# COMPACT_ATOMS: atom_id res chain seq x y z
N MET A 1 45.98 17.59 -1.05
CA MET A 1 45.39 17.86 0.28
C MET A 1 43.99 18.40 0.06
N TYR A 2 43.01 17.51 0.03
CA TYR A 2 41.59 17.86 -0.01
C TYR A 2 41.09 17.88 1.43
N SER A 3 40.45 18.98 1.85
CA SER A 3 39.79 19.08 3.15
C SER A 3 38.29 19.18 2.89
N MET A 4 37.55 18.22 3.46
CA MET A 4 36.09 18.23 3.57
C MET A 4 35.64 19.37 4.49
N PRO A 5 34.36 19.76 4.39
CA PRO A 5 33.55 19.66 5.59
C PRO A 5 32.22 18.95 5.35
N VAL A 6 31.90 18.14 6.35
CA VAL A 6 30.62 17.48 6.61
C VAL A 6 29.72 18.47 7.38
N SER A 7 28.41 18.40 7.12
CA SER A 7 27.27 18.68 8.02
C SER A 7 26.28 19.71 7.48
N GLY A 8 25.10 19.23 7.16
CA GLY A 8 23.90 20.03 6.87
C GLY A 8 22.70 19.10 6.84
N GLY A 9 22.20 18.74 8.03
CA GLY A 9 21.01 17.91 8.19
C GLY A 9 19.77 18.61 7.63
N ILE A 10 19.06 17.93 6.75
CA ILE A 10 17.73 18.35 6.30
C ILE A 10 16.75 17.81 7.33
N SER A 11 16.28 18.71 8.20
CA SER A 11 15.17 18.49 9.11
C SER A 11 13.88 18.30 8.31
N ASN A 12 13.41 17.05 8.20
CA ASN A 12 12.06 16.75 7.75
C ASN A 12 11.08 17.16 8.86
N GLY A 13 10.53 18.37 8.74
CA GLY A 13 9.41 18.82 9.55
C GLY A 13 8.15 18.05 9.19
N TYR A 14 7.85 17.02 9.97
CA TYR A 14 6.49 16.49 10.13
C TYR A 14 5.59 17.65 10.56
N HIS A 15 4.84 18.22 9.63
CA HIS A 15 3.68 19.04 9.96
C HIS A 15 2.61 18.08 10.47
N GLY A 16 2.61 17.89 11.79
CA GLY A 16 1.48 17.30 12.48
C GLY A 16 0.22 18.10 12.13
N PHE A 17 -0.85 17.38 11.84
CA PHE A 17 -2.20 17.92 11.78
C PHE A 17 -2.47 18.65 13.11
N GLY A 18 -2.22 19.96 13.11
CA GLY A 18 -2.53 20.85 14.20
C GLY A 18 -4.04 20.93 14.31
N GLY A 19 -4.58 20.36 15.38
CA GLY A 19 -5.93 20.67 15.81
C GLY A 19 -6.06 22.18 15.89
N THR A 20 -7.02 22.71 15.13
CA THR A 20 -7.43 24.10 15.25
C THR A 20 -7.99 24.29 16.64
N THR A 21 -7.15 24.86 17.51
CA THR A 21 -7.58 25.49 18.74
C THR A 21 -8.53 26.59 18.35
N ASN A 22 -9.83 26.30 18.39
CA ASN A 22 -10.84 27.32 18.15
C ASN A 22 -10.79 28.28 19.33
N GLU A 23 -10.23 29.44 19.03
CA GLU A 23 -10.52 30.76 19.57
C GLU A 23 -11.62 30.80 20.64
N HIS A 24 -11.31 31.53 21.71
CA HIS A 24 -12.22 31.87 22.79
C HIS A 24 -13.61 32.30 22.27
N GLN A 25 -14.56 31.36 22.22
CA GLN A 25 -15.97 31.70 22.25
C GLN A 25 -16.22 32.33 23.62
N LYS A 26 -16.32 33.66 23.59
CA LYS A 26 -16.96 34.46 24.62
C LYS A 26 -18.24 33.73 25.05
N PRO A 27 -18.50 33.53 26.36
CA PRO A 27 -19.65 32.77 26.80
C PRO A 27 -20.90 33.39 26.17
N GLU A 28 -21.63 32.58 25.40
CA GLU A 28 -22.94 32.96 24.88
C GLU A 28 -23.75 33.49 26.07
N GLN A 29 -24.13 34.76 26.02
CA GLN A 29 -25.11 35.29 26.95
C GLN A 29 -26.38 34.48 26.70
N GLY A 30 -26.72 33.59 27.63
CA GLY A 30 -27.94 32.79 27.54
C GLY A 30 -29.17 33.68 27.33
N PHE A 31 -30.15 33.18 26.58
CA PHE A 31 -31.39 33.89 26.31
C PHE A 31 -32.07 34.34 27.60
N ALA A 32 -32.44 35.61 27.65
CA ALA A 32 -33.22 36.19 28.73
C ALA A 32 -34.26 37.16 28.15
N PHE A 33 -35.49 37.06 28.63
CA PHE A 33 -36.56 37.95 28.21
C PHE A 33 -36.23 39.40 28.56
N LYS A 34 -36.44 40.29 27.58
CA LYS A 34 -36.22 41.73 27.73
C LYS A 34 -37.33 42.35 28.58
N ARG A 35 -36.96 43.41 29.32
CA ARG A 35 -37.96 44.24 30.00
C ARG A 35 -38.75 45.05 28.97
N ARG A 36 -40.06 45.14 29.19
CA ARG A 36 -41.03 45.81 28.32
C ARG A 36 -41.24 47.24 28.80
N PHE A 37 -40.77 48.21 28.04
CA PHE A 37 -40.91 49.64 28.35
C PHE A 37 -41.48 50.45 27.17
N GLU A 38 -41.71 49.81 26.03
CA GLU A 38 -42.15 50.50 24.82
C GLU A 38 -43.65 50.82 24.89
N ARG A 39 -44.04 51.93 24.27
CA ARG A 39 -45.44 52.35 24.15
C ARG A 39 -46.06 51.80 22.88
N VAL A 40 -47.37 51.56 22.91
CA VAL A 40 -48.11 51.08 21.75
C VAL A 40 -48.44 52.25 20.83
N ASP A 41 -48.13 52.13 19.53
CA ASP A 41 -48.63 53.04 18.51
C ASP A 41 -50.06 52.65 18.10
N TRP A 42 -51.03 53.18 18.83
CA TRP A 42 -52.44 52.91 18.62
C TRP A 42 -52.96 53.33 17.24
N ARG A 43 -52.35 54.36 16.62
CA ARG A 43 -52.74 54.79 15.26
C ARG A 43 -52.29 53.77 14.24
N LYS A 44 -51.05 53.28 14.36
CA LYS A 44 -50.53 52.22 13.50
C LYS A 44 -51.35 50.95 13.65
N ILE A 45 -51.63 50.51 14.88
CA ILE A 45 -52.46 49.31 15.13
C ILE A 45 -53.87 49.45 14.56
N ALA A 46 -54.53 50.61 14.74
CA ALA A 46 -55.88 50.84 14.23
C ALA A 46 -55.97 50.81 12.68
N SER A 47 -54.88 51.08 11.98
CA SER A 47 -54.83 51.03 10.52
C SER A 47 -54.66 49.62 9.94
N ILE A 48 -54.39 48.62 10.79
CA ILE A 48 -54.12 47.24 10.37
C ILE A 48 -55.44 46.49 10.18
N ASP A 49 -55.67 45.99 8.96
CA ASP A 49 -56.76 45.07 8.65
C ASP A 49 -56.32 43.62 8.91
N VAL A 50 -56.74 43.08 10.06
CA VAL A 50 -56.39 41.71 10.50
C VAL A 50 -57.03 40.64 9.60
N ASP A 51 -58.24 40.85 9.11
CA ASP A 51 -58.94 39.89 8.23
C ASP A 51 -58.25 39.78 6.88
N ARG A 52 -57.72 40.90 6.36
CA ARG A 52 -56.88 40.90 5.17
C ARG A 52 -55.57 40.15 5.40
N ILE A 53 -54.88 40.37 6.53
CA ILE A 53 -53.64 39.65 6.85
C ILE A 53 -53.89 38.14 6.88
N SER A 54 -54.96 37.71 7.56
CA SER A 54 -55.32 36.31 7.69
C SER A 54 -55.61 35.65 6.34
N ARG A 55 -56.39 36.31 5.47
CA ARG A 55 -56.74 35.78 4.14
C ARG A 55 -55.56 35.75 3.17
N ASN A 56 -54.71 36.78 3.22
CA ASN A 56 -53.67 36.99 2.21
C ASN A 56 -52.28 36.59 2.68
N LEU A 57 -52.12 36.15 3.93
CA LEU A 57 -50.83 35.83 4.55
C LEU A 57 -49.81 36.97 4.41
N ASP A 58 -50.26 38.20 4.67
CA ASP A 58 -49.44 39.40 4.54
C ASP A 58 -48.45 39.51 5.70
N PHE A 59 -47.39 38.70 5.64
CA PHE A 59 -46.34 38.63 6.66
C PHE A 59 -45.53 39.92 6.77
N HIS A 60 -45.54 40.76 5.73
CA HIS A 60 -44.82 42.02 5.76
C HIS A 60 -45.42 42.98 6.80
N VAL A 61 -46.74 43.14 6.80
CA VAL A 61 -47.45 43.94 7.81
C VAL A 61 -47.25 43.37 9.21
N LEU A 62 -47.24 42.04 9.38
CA LEU A 62 -46.93 41.41 10.66
C LEU A 62 -45.50 41.73 11.12
N GLN A 63 -44.51 41.58 10.25
CA GLN A 63 -43.10 41.80 10.56
C GLN A 63 -42.80 43.27 10.92
N GLU A 64 -43.46 44.23 10.26
CA GLU A 64 -43.30 45.66 10.58
C GLU A 64 -43.88 46.05 11.95
N ASN A 65 -44.74 45.23 12.53
CA ASN A 65 -45.42 45.50 13.80
C ASN A 65 -45.01 44.56 14.93
N ILE A 66 -44.30 43.48 14.63
CA ILE A 66 -43.97 42.41 15.58
C ILE A 66 -43.18 42.93 16.79
N LEU A 67 -42.22 43.83 16.58
CA LEU A 67 -41.41 44.39 17.67
C LEU A 67 -42.27 45.23 18.62
N ASN A 68 -43.10 46.13 18.06
CA ASN A 68 -44.00 46.99 18.82
C ASN A 68 -45.00 46.18 19.66
N ILE A 69 -45.48 45.03 19.16
CA ILE A 69 -46.40 44.16 19.92
C ILE A 69 -45.65 43.36 20.98
N THR A 70 -44.46 42.86 20.66
CA THR A 70 -43.69 41.96 21.54
C THR A 70 -43.11 42.68 22.76
N PHE A 71 -42.64 43.91 22.56
CA PHE A 71 -41.85 44.64 23.57
C PHE A 71 -42.62 45.79 24.25
N CYS A 72 -43.89 46.01 23.92
CA CYS A 72 -44.70 47.03 24.58
C CYS A 72 -45.10 46.68 26.02
N ASN A 73 -45.28 47.71 26.83
CA ASN A 73 -45.81 47.58 28.19
C ASN A 73 -47.35 47.66 28.18
N ILE A 74 -48.00 46.51 28.06
CA ILE A 74 -49.48 46.42 28.03
C ILE A 74 -50.14 46.93 29.31
N GLU A 75 -49.49 46.81 30.46
CA GLU A 75 -50.05 47.26 31.75
C GLU A 75 -50.07 48.78 31.88
N ALA A 76 -49.17 49.48 31.18
CA ALA A 76 -49.12 50.94 31.16
C ALA A 76 -50.15 51.56 30.20
N GLU A 77 -50.68 50.79 29.26
CA GLU A 77 -51.58 51.30 28.22
C GLU A 77 -53.06 50.97 28.46
N LEU A 78 -53.37 50.09 29.42
CA LEU A 78 -54.73 49.68 29.76
C LEU A 78 -55.16 50.22 31.13
N ASP A 79 -56.43 50.62 31.26
CA ASP A 79 -57.03 50.85 32.58
C ASP A 79 -57.36 49.50 33.22
N MET A 80 -56.56 49.11 34.22
CA MET A 80 -56.64 47.81 34.89
C MET A 80 -57.98 47.55 35.61
N GLY A 81 -58.80 48.58 35.83
CA GLY A 81 -60.16 48.42 36.35
C GLY A 81 -61.20 47.99 35.29
N SER A 82 -60.86 48.10 34.00
CA SER A 82 -61.79 47.94 32.87
C SER A 82 -61.60 46.65 32.06
N VAL A 83 -60.53 45.88 32.34
CA VAL A 83 -60.15 44.68 31.58
C VAL A 83 -59.93 43.51 32.53
N ASP A 84 -60.43 42.32 32.17
CA ASP A 84 -60.17 41.09 32.93
C ASP A 84 -58.64 40.83 32.98
N PRO A 85 -58.05 40.67 34.19
CA PRO A 85 -56.64 40.34 34.36
C PRO A 85 -56.16 39.12 33.56
N ASN A 86 -57.04 38.17 33.24
CA ASN A 86 -56.71 37.00 32.42
C ASN A 86 -56.36 37.37 30.97
N PHE A 87 -56.96 38.40 30.37
CA PHE A 87 -56.57 38.88 29.04
C PHE A 87 -55.18 39.52 29.06
N VAL A 88 -54.84 40.24 30.12
CA VAL A 88 -53.49 40.81 30.32
C VAL A 88 -52.46 39.68 30.44
N LYS A 89 -52.76 38.62 31.20
CA LYS A 89 -51.90 37.43 31.29
C LYS A 89 -51.75 36.73 29.94
N LEU A 90 -52.85 36.53 29.21
CA LEU A 90 -52.84 35.92 27.88
C LEU A 90 -51.96 36.72 26.91
N PHE A 91 -52.09 38.05 26.91
CA PHE A 91 -51.27 38.92 26.07
C PHE A 91 -49.78 38.85 26.45
N LYS A 92 -49.46 38.90 27.75
CA LYS A 92 -48.08 38.72 28.23
C LYS A 92 -47.50 37.37 27.83
N LEU A 93 -48.27 36.29 27.92
CA LEU A 93 -47.86 34.97 27.44
C LEU A 93 -47.59 35.00 25.93
N ALA A 94 -48.48 35.60 25.13
CA ALA A 94 -48.26 35.77 23.70
C ALA A 94 -46.98 36.57 23.39
N GLN A 95 -46.72 37.67 24.10
CA GLN A 95 -45.49 38.46 23.96
C GLN A 95 -44.24 37.64 24.28
N LEU A 96 -44.25 36.83 25.35
CA LEU A 96 -43.13 35.96 25.70
C LEU A 96 -42.92 34.87 24.65
N THR A 97 -44.01 34.27 24.16
CA THR A 97 -43.95 33.28 23.07
C THR A 97 -43.36 33.88 21.82
N ILE A 98 -43.81 35.07 21.38
CA ILE A 98 -43.28 35.74 20.19
C ILE A 98 -41.80 36.09 20.37
N GLU A 99 -41.40 36.62 21.54
CA GLU A 99 -39.99 36.93 21.83
C GLU A 99 -39.09 35.69 21.72
N TYR A 100 -39.54 34.55 22.27
CA TYR A 100 -38.81 33.29 22.17
C TYR A 100 -38.76 32.76 20.72
N LEU A 101 -39.84 32.92 19.95
CA LEU A 101 -39.87 32.54 18.54
C LEU A 101 -38.91 33.39 17.70
N LEU A 102 -38.84 34.71 17.95
CA LEU A 102 -37.88 35.61 17.31
C LEU A 102 -36.44 35.21 17.64
N HIS A 103 -36.16 34.90 18.91
CA HIS A 103 -34.84 34.41 19.31
C HIS A 103 -34.50 33.08 18.64
N SER A 104 -35.45 32.13 18.60
CA SER A 104 -35.26 30.84 17.94
C SER A 104 -35.01 31.02 16.44
N GLN A 105 -35.71 31.93 15.77
CA GLN A 105 -35.50 32.25 14.36
C GLN A 105 -34.09 32.81 14.13
N GLU A 106 -33.64 33.76 14.94
CA GLU A 106 -32.30 34.35 14.84
C GLU A 106 -31.21 33.32 15.14
N PHE A 107 -31.39 32.50 16.17
CA PHE A 107 -30.48 31.41 16.53
C PHE A 107 -30.36 30.39 15.40
N LEU A 108 -31.49 29.91 14.87
CA LEU A 108 -31.50 28.97 13.75
C LEU A 108 -30.90 29.59 12.49
N SER A 109 -31.24 30.83 12.15
CA SER A 109 -30.68 31.53 10.98
C SER A 109 -29.16 31.68 11.10
N THR A 110 -28.66 32.04 12.28
CA THR A 110 -27.22 32.18 12.54
C THR A 110 -26.51 30.84 12.47
N ASN A 111 -27.07 29.81 13.09
CA ASN A 111 -26.50 28.47 13.07
C ASN A 111 -26.49 27.87 11.65
N THR A 112 -27.56 28.06 10.88
CA THR A 112 -27.62 27.66 9.47
C THR A 112 -26.53 28.36 8.66
N ALA A 113 -26.39 29.69 8.79
CA ALA A 113 -25.34 30.43 8.09
C ALA A 113 -23.93 29.93 8.46
N GLN A 114 -23.67 29.66 9.75
CA GLN A 114 -22.38 29.11 10.19
C GLN A 114 -22.10 27.71 9.62
N VAL A 115 -23.11 26.84 9.56
CA VAL A 115 -22.98 25.50 8.97
C VAL A 115 -22.75 25.59 7.46
N GLU A 116 -23.45 26.48 6.77
CA GLU A 116 -23.25 26.73 5.34
C GLU A 116 -21.85 27.25 5.03
N ASP A 117 -21.31 28.16 5.84
CA ASP A 117 -19.96 28.68 5.65
C ASP A 117 -18.90 27.61 5.92
N LYS A 118 -19.07 26.78 6.97
CA LYS A 118 -18.20 25.61 7.21
C LYS A 118 -18.26 24.61 6.06
N LEU A 119 -19.44 24.39 5.48
CA LEU A 119 -19.60 23.51 4.33
C LEU A 119 -18.84 24.05 3.11
N LYS A 120 -18.97 25.34 2.80
CA LYS A 120 -18.24 25.97 1.70
C LYS A 120 -16.72 25.91 1.90
N GLN A 121 -16.26 26.16 3.12
CA GLN A 121 -14.84 26.07 3.46
C GLN A 121 -14.31 24.63 3.27
N SER A 122 -15.04 23.63 3.77
CA SER A 122 -14.66 22.22 3.60
C SER A 122 -14.69 21.78 2.13
N GLN A 123 -15.65 22.27 1.34
CA GLN A 123 -15.70 22.03 -0.11
C GLN A 123 -14.46 22.59 -0.81
N HIS A 124 -14.06 23.82 -0.47
CA HIS A 124 -12.87 24.45 -1.03
C HIS A 124 -11.58 23.68 -0.69
N GLU A 125 -11.41 23.27 0.57
CA GLU A 125 -10.26 22.48 1.02
C GLU A 125 -10.20 21.10 0.34
N ASN A 126 -11.37 20.47 0.12
CA ASN A 126 -11.46 19.21 -0.61
C ASN A 126 -11.09 19.37 -2.09
N GLU A 127 -11.55 20.43 -2.75
CA GLU A 127 -11.15 20.76 -4.13
C GLU A 127 -9.64 20.99 -4.24
N GLU A 128 -9.05 21.74 -3.30
CA GLU A 128 -7.60 21.95 -3.26
C GLU A 128 -6.85 20.63 -3.08
N THR A 129 -7.31 19.78 -2.17
CA THR A 129 -6.72 18.45 -1.92
C THR A 129 -6.80 17.55 -3.17
N ILE A 130 -7.93 17.57 -3.88
CA ILE A 130 -8.09 16.83 -5.14
C ILE A 130 -7.08 17.32 -6.19
N ASN A 131 -6.93 18.64 -6.34
CA ASN A 131 -5.96 19.23 -7.26
C ASN A 131 -4.51 18.85 -6.91
N GLN A 132 -4.15 18.90 -5.62
CA GLN A 132 -2.83 18.48 -5.14
C GLN A 132 -2.59 16.98 -5.41
N LEU A 133 -3.60 16.13 -5.19
CA LEU A 133 -3.52 14.70 -5.42
C LEU A 133 -3.36 14.38 -6.91
N GLU A 134 -4.06 15.09 -7.80
CA GLU A 134 -3.89 14.95 -9.25
C GLU A 134 -2.48 15.35 -9.69
N LYS A 135 -1.95 16.46 -9.15
CA LYS A 135 -0.56 16.88 -9.40
C LYS A 135 0.45 15.82 -8.96
N VAL A 136 0.32 15.29 -7.74
CA VAL A 136 1.23 14.25 -7.24
C VAL A 136 1.12 12.97 -8.06
N LYS A 137 -0.09 12.59 -8.52
CA LYS A 137 -0.27 11.45 -9.44
C LYS A 137 0.46 11.66 -10.75
N GLN A 138 0.37 12.86 -11.33
CA GLN A 138 1.05 13.20 -12.57
C GLN A 138 2.59 13.16 -12.39
N ASP A 139 3.11 13.79 -11.33
CA ASP A 139 4.53 13.79 -11.01
C ASP A 139 5.05 12.36 -10.82
N LEU A 140 4.29 11.51 -10.15
CA LEU A 140 4.63 10.09 -9.94
C LEU A 140 4.66 9.32 -11.27
N ALA A 141 3.72 9.59 -12.18
CA ALA A 141 3.71 8.98 -13.51
C ALA A 141 4.95 9.38 -14.32
N ASP A 142 5.33 10.66 -14.28
CA ASP A 142 6.49 11.17 -15.01
C ASP A 142 7.81 10.68 -14.39
N MET A 143 7.90 10.62 -13.06
CA MET A 143 9.03 10.00 -12.35
C MET A 143 9.19 8.52 -12.68
N LYS A 144 8.09 7.77 -12.83
CA LYS A 144 8.14 6.37 -13.28
C LYS A 144 8.68 6.24 -14.71
N LYS A 145 8.25 7.10 -15.64
CA LYS A 145 8.78 7.12 -17.02
C LYS A 145 10.28 7.44 -17.04
N GLU A 146 10.70 8.44 -16.29
CA GLU A 146 12.12 8.83 -16.20
C GLU A 146 12.97 7.73 -15.54
N ASN A 147 12.46 7.10 -14.47
CA ASN A 147 13.13 5.96 -13.84
C ASN A 147 13.30 4.79 -14.82
N HIS A 148 12.26 4.48 -15.60
CA HIS A 148 12.33 3.45 -16.65
C HIS A 148 13.37 3.79 -17.72
N LYS A 149 13.41 5.05 -18.17
CA LYS A 149 14.40 5.54 -19.14
C LYS A 149 15.83 5.40 -18.59
N ARG A 150 16.06 5.78 -17.33
CA ARG A 150 17.36 5.63 -16.65
C ARG A 150 17.77 4.17 -16.49
N LYS A 151 16.84 3.28 -16.12
CA LYS A 151 17.10 1.83 -16.06
C LYS A 151 17.54 1.27 -17.41
N LYS A 152 16.87 1.66 -18.50
CA LYS A 152 17.29 1.28 -19.86
C LYS A 152 18.68 1.79 -20.21
N MET A 153 18.97 3.06 -19.90
CA MET A 153 20.31 3.65 -20.14
C MET A 153 21.40 2.93 -19.35
N LEU A 154 21.17 2.66 -18.07
CA LEU A 154 22.11 1.91 -17.22
C LEU A 154 22.32 0.49 -17.72
N SER A 155 21.25 -0.21 -18.13
CA SER A 155 21.36 -1.54 -18.72
C SER A 155 22.18 -1.54 -20.02
N ALA A 156 21.95 -0.57 -20.92
CA ALA A 156 22.73 -0.42 -22.14
C ALA A 156 24.23 -0.12 -21.84
N GLN A 157 24.50 0.76 -20.86
CA GLN A 157 25.87 1.05 -20.43
C GLN A 157 26.55 -0.18 -19.81
N GLN A 158 25.83 -0.93 -18.97
CA GLN A 158 26.33 -2.15 -18.35
C GLN A 158 26.63 -3.22 -19.40
N GLN A 159 25.79 -3.36 -20.43
CA GLN A 159 26.03 -4.26 -21.56
C GLN A 159 27.31 -3.87 -22.31
N MET A 160 27.51 -2.58 -22.61
CA MET A 160 28.77 -2.10 -23.23
C MET A 160 30.00 -2.39 -22.37
N MET A 161 29.90 -2.19 -21.04
CA MET A 161 30.99 -2.51 -20.10
C MET A 161 31.28 -4.02 -20.05
N GLN A 162 30.26 -4.88 -20.01
CA GLN A 162 30.41 -6.34 -19.98
C GLN A 162 31.01 -6.89 -21.28
N SER A 163 30.66 -6.31 -22.43
CA SER A 163 31.35 -6.61 -23.69
C SER A 163 32.84 -6.27 -23.61
N GLY A 164 33.23 -5.19 -22.92
CA GLY A 164 34.63 -4.79 -22.72
C GLY A 164 35.42 -5.61 -21.69
N VAL A 165 34.77 -6.14 -20.65
CA VAL A 165 35.42 -6.91 -19.57
C VAL A 165 35.74 -8.36 -19.98
N ASN A 166 35.08 -8.89 -21.01
CA ASN A 166 35.42 -10.21 -21.57
C ASN A 166 36.12 -10.12 -22.95
N SER A 167 36.29 -8.93 -23.52
CA SER A 167 37.02 -8.69 -24.78
C SER A 167 38.46 -8.21 -24.55
N TYR A 168 39.16 -8.75 -23.56
CA TYR A 168 40.58 -8.45 -23.42
C TYR A 168 41.37 -9.13 -24.55
N HIS A 169 42.10 -8.33 -25.32
CA HIS A 169 42.95 -8.80 -26.40
C HIS A 169 44.32 -9.20 -25.84
N LYS A 170 44.55 -10.51 -25.70
CA LYS A 170 45.81 -11.08 -25.18
C LYS A 170 46.93 -11.02 -26.22
N CYS A 171 48.14 -10.69 -25.79
CA CYS A 171 49.32 -10.77 -26.65
C CYS A 171 49.76 -12.22 -26.84
N ALA A 172 50.05 -12.63 -28.07
CA ALA A 172 50.52 -13.98 -28.38
C ALA A 172 51.98 -14.24 -27.92
N PHE A 173 52.74 -13.18 -27.63
CA PHE A 173 54.17 -13.26 -27.36
C PHE A 173 54.54 -12.96 -25.89
N CYS A 174 53.57 -12.54 -25.06
CA CYS A 174 53.77 -12.37 -23.61
C CYS A 174 52.45 -12.40 -22.84
N ALA A 175 52.52 -12.41 -21.51
CA ALA A 175 51.33 -12.51 -20.63
C ALA A 175 50.47 -11.22 -20.54
N LYS A 176 50.73 -10.19 -21.36
CA LYS A 176 49.98 -8.91 -21.30
C LYS A 176 48.67 -8.99 -22.08
N ALA A 177 47.62 -8.39 -21.53
CA ALA A 177 46.29 -8.27 -22.15
C ALA A 177 45.84 -6.81 -22.19
N PHE A 178 45.10 -6.44 -23.23
CA PHE A 178 44.73 -5.06 -23.51
C PHE A 178 43.23 -4.91 -23.71
N ILE A 179 42.66 -3.80 -23.22
CA ILE A 179 41.21 -3.54 -23.26
C ILE A 179 40.70 -3.14 -24.66
N ASN A 180 41.58 -2.70 -25.56
CA ASN A 180 41.25 -2.28 -26.91
C ASN A 180 42.28 -2.89 -27.90
N PRO A 181 41.86 -3.40 -29.07
CA PRO A 181 42.75 -4.04 -30.04
C PRO A 181 43.91 -3.14 -30.50
N SER A 182 43.68 -1.83 -30.60
CA SER A 182 44.70 -0.85 -31.01
C SER A 182 45.91 -0.82 -30.06
N PHE A 183 45.67 -0.96 -28.74
CA PHE A 183 46.75 -1.01 -27.76
C PHE A 183 47.53 -2.33 -27.84
N LEU A 184 46.87 -3.44 -28.16
CA LEU A 184 47.55 -4.71 -28.43
C LEU A 184 48.46 -4.58 -29.66
N THR A 185 47.94 -4.05 -30.77
CA THR A 185 48.72 -3.86 -32.01
C THR A 185 49.96 -3.00 -31.75
N ALA A 186 49.80 -1.85 -31.07
CA ALA A 186 50.92 -0.98 -30.73
C ALA A 186 51.95 -1.68 -29.81
N HIS A 187 51.49 -2.52 -28.88
CA HIS A 187 52.37 -3.30 -28.01
C HIS A 187 53.19 -4.33 -28.81
N VAL A 188 52.55 -5.10 -29.68
CA VAL A 188 53.22 -6.09 -30.55
C VAL A 188 54.24 -5.40 -31.44
N THR A 189 53.88 -4.28 -32.07
CA THR A 189 54.78 -3.50 -32.95
C THR A 189 56.01 -2.97 -32.21
N ARG A 190 55.90 -2.58 -30.94
CA ARG A 190 57.03 -1.97 -30.20
C ARG A 190 57.92 -2.98 -29.48
N ARG A 191 57.37 -4.12 -29.06
CA ARG A 191 58.06 -5.06 -28.16
C ARG A 191 58.34 -6.42 -28.78
N HIS A 192 57.63 -6.78 -29.84
CA HIS A 192 57.75 -8.09 -30.48
C HIS A 192 58.14 -8.00 -31.97
N ASN A 193 57.93 -6.84 -32.62
CA ASN A 193 58.42 -6.60 -33.99
C ASN A 193 59.94 -6.38 -34.09
N ALA A 194 60.60 -6.08 -32.97
CA ALA A 194 62.06 -5.93 -32.92
C ALA A 194 62.83 -7.26 -32.94
N SER A 195 62.14 -8.41 -32.83
CA SER A 195 62.76 -9.74 -32.79
C SER A 195 62.72 -10.49 -34.12
N MET A 196 62.26 -9.84 -35.20
CA MET A 196 62.13 -10.41 -36.55
C MET A 196 62.98 -9.68 -37.61
N ALA A 197 63.96 -8.86 -37.16
CA ALA A 197 64.80 -8.06 -38.04
C ALA A 197 66.30 -8.22 -37.74
N THR A 198 66.80 -9.47 -37.74
CA THR A 198 68.25 -9.74 -37.92
C THR A 198 68.47 -11.02 -38.73
N SER A 199 68.63 -10.80 -40.03
CA SER A 199 69.46 -11.48 -41.04
C SER A 199 69.48 -13.01 -41.27
N PRO A 200 69.70 -13.42 -42.54
CA PRO A 200 69.55 -14.77 -43.05
C PRO A 200 70.86 -15.57 -43.04
N GLY A 201 70.77 -16.90 -43.05
CA GLY A 201 71.95 -17.78 -43.04
C GLY A 201 71.67 -19.27 -43.28
N ASN A 202 71.30 -19.59 -44.52
CA ASN A 202 71.80 -20.72 -45.31
C ASN A 202 71.41 -22.20 -45.04
N MET A 203 71.25 -22.91 -46.17
CA MET A 203 71.20 -24.35 -46.45
C MET A 203 69.91 -25.13 -46.14
N GLN A 204 69.44 -26.10 -46.94
CA GLN A 204 69.56 -26.55 -48.34
C GLN A 204 68.58 -27.76 -48.43
N LEU A 205 67.97 -27.97 -49.60
CA LEU A 205 67.23 -29.18 -50.03
C LEU A 205 68.08 -30.48 -49.84
N ASP A 206 67.62 -31.73 -49.85
CA ASP A 206 66.66 -32.42 -50.72
C ASP A 206 66.45 -33.88 -50.20
N SER A 207 65.52 -34.57 -50.84
CA SER A 207 65.00 -35.92 -50.68
C SER A 207 65.84 -37.03 -51.35
N THR A 208 65.54 -38.29 -50.98
CA THR A 208 65.68 -39.58 -51.73
C THR A 208 66.97 -40.45 -51.73
N ASN A 209 66.77 -41.71 -51.25
CA ASN A 209 67.03 -43.04 -51.87
C ASN A 209 68.27 -43.95 -51.58
N GLN A 210 67.94 -45.21 -51.21
CA GLN A 210 68.51 -46.56 -51.51
C GLN A 210 69.98 -46.93 -51.15
N GLN A 211 70.22 -47.89 -50.23
CA GLN A 211 70.43 -49.37 -50.38
C GLN A 211 71.96 -49.69 -50.26
N SER A 212 72.53 -50.74 -49.64
CA SER A 212 72.23 -52.17 -49.39
C SER A 212 73.28 -52.74 -48.40
N GLY A 213 73.00 -53.88 -47.73
CA GLY A 213 74.04 -54.72 -47.09
C GLY A 213 73.54 -55.80 -46.11
N MET A 214 73.38 -57.03 -46.61
CA MET A 214 73.07 -58.31 -45.93
C MET A 214 74.34 -58.89 -45.20
N PRO A 215 74.29 -59.93 -44.32
CA PRO A 215 73.64 -61.24 -44.58
C PRO A 215 72.93 -61.99 -43.43
N ASP A 216 71.95 -62.80 -43.87
CA ASP A 216 71.72 -64.23 -43.60
C ASP A 216 71.71 -64.77 -42.15
N SER A 217 70.53 -65.18 -41.65
CA SER A 217 70.18 -66.61 -41.61
C SER A 217 68.78 -66.85 -41.03
N THR A 218 68.09 -67.73 -41.72
CA THR A 218 66.70 -68.15 -41.59
C THR A 218 66.46 -68.91 -40.28
N ASN A 219 65.39 -68.56 -39.54
CA ASN A 219 64.42 -69.46 -38.87
C ASN A 219 63.76 -68.79 -37.64
N GLN A 220 63.05 -67.66 -37.81
CA GLN A 220 62.31 -67.02 -36.70
C GLN A 220 61.13 -66.11 -37.12
N GLN A 221 60.59 -66.27 -38.33
CA GLN A 221 59.66 -65.28 -38.90
C GLN A 221 58.18 -65.48 -38.48
N SER A 222 57.76 -66.67 -38.05
CA SER A 222 56.38 -66.90 -37.58
C SER A 222 56.14 -66.54 -36.10
N ALA A 223 57.18 -66.47 -35.27
CA ALA A 223 57.04 -66.08 -33.87
C ALA A 223 56.98 -64.55 -33.71
N MET A 224 57.78 -63.79 -34.48
CA MET A 224 57.90 -62.33 -34.35
C MET A 224 56.66 -61.57 -34.84
N LEU A 225 56.01 -62.04 -35.92
CA LEU A 225 54.74 -61.49 -36.41
C LEU A 225 53.58 -61.74 -35.42
N ASN A 226 53.50 -62.95 -34.86
CA ASN A 226 52.51 -63.27 -33.84
C ASN A 226 52.74 -62.48 -32.54
N THR A 227 53.99 -62.21 -32.19
CA THR A 227 54.35 -61.41 -31.01
C THR A 227 54.09 -59.93 -31.23
N GLY A 228 54.38 -59.39 -32.42
CA GLY A 228 54.04 -58.01 -32.79
C GLY A 228 52.53 -57.76 -32.82
N VAL A 229 51.77 -58.68 -33.42
CA VAL A 229 50.30 -58.62 -33.40
C VAL A 229 49.78 -58.73 -31.96
N ARG A 230 50.31 -59.66 -31.13
CA ARG A 230 49.95 -59.74 -29.70
C ARG A 230 50.23 -58.44 -28.95
N ASN A 231 51.37 -57.82 -29.18
CA ASN A 231 51.76 -56.59 -28.50
C ASN A 231 50.84 -55.43 -28.91
N THR A 232 50.54 -55.27 -30.20
CA THR A 232 49.58 -54.25 -30.66
C THR A 232 48.16 -54.49 -30.13
N LEU A 233 47.75 -55.76 -30.02
CA LEU A 233 46.44 -56.14 -29.50
C LEU A 233 46.35 -55.89 -27.99
N GLN A 234 47.45 -56.11 -27.26
CA GLN A 234 47.58 -55.76 -25.85
C GLN A 234 47.56 -54.24 -25.65
N GLU A 235 48.25 -53.49 -26.50
CA GLU A 235 48.32 -52.02 -26.45
C GLU A 235 46.94 -51.38 -26.74
N ILE A 236 46.20 -51.92 -27.71
CA ILE A 236 44.80 -51.53 -27.98
C ILE A 236 43.89 -51.90 -26.80
N GLN A 237 44.10 -53.08 -26.18
CA GLN A 237 43.31 -53.52 -25.04
C GLN A 237 43.56 -52.63 -23.80
N ASP A 238 44.80 -52.19 -23.59
CA ASP A 238 45.17 -51.27 -22.51
C ASP A 238 44.64 -49.85 -22.78
N GLN A 239 44.69 -49.38 -24.03
CA GLN A 239 44.06 -48.11 -24.43
C GLN A 239 42.53 -48.14 -24.25
N LEU A 240 41.88 -49.26 -24.57
CA LEU A 240 40.44 -49.45 -24.35
C LEU A 240 40.09 -49.40 -22.86
N LYS A 241 40.86 -50.09 -22.01
CA LYS A 241 40.67 -50.03 -20.55
C LYS A 241 40.88 -48.63 -20.00
N GLN A 242 41.89 -47.92 -20.48
CA GLN A 242 42.17 -46.54 -20.07
C GLN A 242 41.04 -45.59 -20.49
N THR A 243 40.55 -45.73 -21.72
CA THR A 243 39.44 -44.92 -22.24
C THR A 243 38.14 -45.23 -21.50
N GLN A 244 37.89 -46.51 -21.18
CA GLN A 244 36.73 -46.93 -20.39
C GLN A 244 36.80 -46.38 -18.95
N ALA A 245 37.97 -46.39 -18.33
CA ALA A 245 38.17 -45.78 -17.01
C ALA A 245 37.96 -44.25 -17.04
N GLN A 246 38.44 -43.57 -18.09
CA GLN A 246 38.21 -42.13 -18.29
C GLN A 246 36.72 -41.81 -18.48
N LEU A 247 36.00 -42.58 -19.29
CA LEU A 247 34.55 -42.41 -19.49
C LEU A 247 33.75 -42.64 -18.20
N GLU A 248 34.12 -43.63 -17.38
CA GLU A 248 33.46 -43.87 -16.09
C GLU A 248 33.73 -42.71 -15.11
N GLN A 249 34.94 -42.14 -15.13
CA GLN A 249 35.29 -40.97 -14.34
C GLN A 249 34.53 -39.70 -14.80
N GLU A 250 34.41 -39.47 -16.10
CA GLU A 250 33.60 -38.39 -16.67
C GLU A 250 32.11 -38.55 -16.32
N LYS A 251 31.56 -39.76 -16.41
CA LYS A 251 30.17 -40.04 -16.03
C LYS A 251 29.92 -39.78 -14.55
N ASN A 252 30.86 -40.18 -13.67
CA ASN A 252 30.76 -39.94 -12.23
C ASN A 252 30.87 -38.45 -11.89
N THR A 253 31.74 -37.71 -12.58
CA THR A 253 31.85 -36.24 -12.39
C THR A 253 30.61 -35.50 -12.89
N ILE A 254 30.03 -35.90 -14.03
CA ILE A 254 28.76 -35.35 -14.52
C ILE A 254 27.62 -35.63 -13.53
N ASN A 255 27.49 -36.85 -13.01
CA ASN A 255 26.48 -37.19 -12.02
C ASN A 255 26.66 -36.39 -10.71
N ALA A 256 27.90 -36.20 -10.26
CA ALA A 256 28.19 -35.39 -9.09
C ALA A 256 27.81 -33.91 -9.29
N LEU A 257 28.09 -33.34 -10.48
CA LEU A 257 27.69 -31.98 -10.82
C LEU A 257 26.16 -31.84 -10.88
N LYS A 258 25.47 -32.80 -11.50
CA LYS A 258 24.00 -32.81 -11.59
C LYS A 258 23.32 -32.89 -10.22
N ASN A 259 23.83 -33.74 -9.33
CA ASN A 259 23.33 -33.81 -7.95
C ASN A 259 23.56 -32.49 -7.21
N LYS A 260 24.75 -31.89 -7.36
CA LYS A 260 25.10 -30.60 -6.73
C LYS A 260 24.26 -29.44 -7.26
N GLU A 261 23.85 -29.49 -8.53
CA GLU A 261 22.95 -28.51 -9.14
C GLU A 261 21.52 -28.68 -8.64
N GLY A 262 21.02 -29.92 -8.56
CA GLY A 262 19.71 -30.22 -7.97
C GLY A 262 19.60 -29.86 -6.49
N GLU A 263 20.67 -30.05 -5.70
CA GLU A 263 20.72 -29.59 -4.30
C GLU A 263 20.66 -28.07 -4.17
N LYS A 264 21.33 -27.33 -5.07
CA LYS A 264 21.28 -25.86 -5.09
C LYS A 264 19.90 -25.34 -5.44
N ASP A 265 19.21 -25.96 -6.40
CA ASP A 265 17.86 -25.56 -6.78
C ASP A 265 16.84 -25.91 -5.69
N ASN A 266 16.95 -27.09 -5.07
CA ASN A 266 16.14 -27.44 -3.90
C ASN A 266 16.35 -26.47 -2.73
N ASN A 267 17.60 -26.03 -2.50
CA ASN A 267 17.89 -25.06 -1.45
C ASN A 267 17.31 -23.67 -1.77
N ARG A 268 17.40 -23.21 -3.03
CA ARG A 268 16.75 -21.96 -3.49
C ARG A 268 15.23 -22.02 -3.33
N ASP A 269 14.59 -23.11 -3.71
CA ASP A 269 13.15 -23.31 -3.55
C ASP A 269 12.73 -23.37 -2.07
N SER A 270 13.58 -23.92 -1.20
CA SER A 270 13.38 -23.91 0.24
C SER A 270 13.48 -22.49 0.83
N GLU A 271 14.46 -21.71 0.38
CA GLU A 271 14.64 -20.30 0.77
C GLU A 271 13.44 -19.43 0.35
N ILE A 272 12.99 -19.55 -0.90
CA ILE A 272 11.83 -18.80 -1.42
C ILE A 272 10.56 -19.15 -0.62
N ARG A 273 10.34 -20.44 -0.32
CA ARG A 273 9.21 -20.88 0.52
C ARG A 273 9.28 -20.32 1.94
N ASN A 274 10.46 -20.35 2.55
CA ASN A 274 10.67 -19.79 3.88
C ASN A 274 10.46 -18.27 3.92
N GLU A 275 10.90 -17.53 2.90
CA GLU A 275 10.64 -16.09 2.79
C GLU A 275 9.16 -15.79 2.61
N MET A 276 8.47 -16.57 1.76
CA MET A 276 7.02 -16.43 1.56
C MET A 276 6.24 -16.68 2.85
N GLU A 277 6.61 -17.71 3.62
CA GLU A 277 5.98 -18.01 4.90
C GLU A 277 6.28 -16.92 5.95
N LYS A 278 7.51 -16.42 6.02
CA LYS A 278 7.85 -15.28 6.88
C LYS A 278 7.06 -14.03 6.52
N TRP A 279 6.91 -13.75 5.23
CA TRP A 279 6.11 -12.63 4.74
C TRP A 279 4.65 -12.81 5.11
N ARG A 280 4.09 -14.01 4.93
CA ARG A 280 2.72 -14.36 5.33
C ARG A 280 2.46 -14.10 6.81
N ILE A 281 3.34 -14.61 7.68
CA ILE A 281 3.24 -14.41 9.13
C ILE A 281 3.31 -12.91 9.46
N LYS A 282 4.25 -12.17 8.87
CA LYS A 282 4.41 -10.73 9.10
C LYS A 282 3.17 -9.93 8.68
N GLN A 283 2.56 -10.26 7.55
CA GLN A 283 1.33 -9.61 7.09
C GLN A 283 0.15 -9.91 8.01
N THR A 284 -0.04 -11.16 8.43
CA THR A 284 -1.07 -11.52 9.40
C THR A 284 -0.88 -10.80 10.73
N GLU A 285 0.35 -10.70 11.22
CA GLU A 285 0.65 -9.97 12.46
C GLU A 285 0.40 -8.46 12.31
N GLN A 286 0.78 -7.85 11.18
CA GLN A 286 0.47 -6.45 10.91
C GLN A 286 -1.03 -6.17 10.89
N HIS A 287 -1.81 -6.98 10.19
CA HIS A 287 -3.27 -6.82 10.17
C HIS A 287 -3.87 -7.02 11.56
N LYS A 288 -3.35 -7.97 12.36
CA LYS A 288 -3.80 -8.15 13.74
C LYS A 288 -3.48 -6.93 14.62
N LEU A 289 -2.30 -6.35 14.50
CA LEU A 289 -1.93 -5.13 15.22
C LEU A 289 -2.80 -3.93 14.82
N GLU A 290 -3.10 -3.79 13.53
CA GLU A 290 -4.04 -2.77 13.04
C GLU A 290 -5.45 -3.00 13.62
N MET A 291 -5.91 -4.25 13.71
CA MET A 291 -7.20 -4.58 14.34
C MET A 291 -7.22 -4.30 15.84
N ASP A 292 -6.17 -4.66 16.56
CA ASP A 292 -6.07 -4.38 17.99
C ASP A 292 -6.01 -2.86 18.23
N SER A 293 -5.33 -2.10 17.37
CA SER A 293 -5.33 -0.63 17.41
C SER A 293 -6.72 -0.04 17.18
N ILE A 294 -7.48 -0.56 16.20
CA ILE A 294 -8.85 -0.09 15.93
C ILE A 294 -9.76 -0.43 17.12
N ARG A 295 -9.66 -1.66 17.67
CA ARG A 295 -10.41 -2.09 18.86
C ARG A 295 -10.11 -1.18 20.05
N ASP A 296 -8.86 -0.84 20.28
CA ASP A 296 -8.44 0.06 21.37
C ASP A 296 -9.00 1.47 21.20
N MET A 297 -9.00 2.03 19.98
CA MET A 297 -9.62 3.32 19.70
C MET A 297 -11.13 3.28 19.99
N PHE A 298 -11.85 2.27 19.50
CA PHE A 298 -13.28 2.10 19.76
C PHE A 298 -13.58 1.95 21.25
N MET A 299 -12.81 1.13 21.97
CA MET A 299 -13.00 0.93 23.41
C MET A 299 -12.72 2.21 24.21
N LYS A 300 -11.74 3.02 23.78
CA LYS A 300 -11.46 4.31 24.38
C LYS A 300 -12.61 5.30 24.16
N GLU A 301 -13.13 5.41 22.94
CA GLU A 301 -14.28 6.27 22.64
C GLU A 301 -15.53 5.85 23.42
N LEU A 302 -15.83 4.54 23.47
CA LEU A 302 -16.92 4.00 24.29
C LEU A 302 -16.76 4.34 25.76
N LYS A 303 -15.54 4.24 26.30
CA LYS A 303 -15.26 4.59 27.70
C LYS A 303 -15.46 6.08 27.95
N GLU A 304 -14.98 6.95 27.05
CA GLU A 304 -15.17 8.40 27.16
C GLU A 304 -16.65 8.79 27.08
N VAL A 305 -17.43 8.16 26.19
CA VAL A 305 -18.88 8.38 26.10
C VAL A 305 -19.58 7.92 27.37
N ASN A 306 -19.22 6.74 27.90
CA ASN A 306 -19.79 6.23 29.14
C ASN A 306 -19.44 7.12 30.35
N GLU A 307 -18.21 7.62 30.43
CA GLU A 307 -17.79 8.57 31.49
C GLU A 307 -18.57 9.89 31.41
N LYS A 308 -18.75 10.44 30.20
CA LYS A 308 -19.57 11.63 29.96
C LYS A 308 -21.03 11.39 30.34
N TYR A 309 -21.59 10.23 29.98
CA TYR A 309 -22.95 9.84 30.35
C TYR A 309 -23.10 9.74 31.88
N SER A 310 -22.21 9.03 32.56
CA SER A 310 -22.23 8.92 34.03
C SER A 310 -21.97 10.25 34.73
N ALA A 311 -21.20 11.17 34.14
CA ALA A 311 -21.01 12.51 34.67
C ALA A 311 -22.30 13.36 34.53
N SER A 312 -22.97 13.26 33.37
CA SER A 312 -24.26 13.90 33.13
C SER A 312 -25.33 13.39 34.10
N GLU A 313 -25.44 12.07 34.27
CA GLU A 313 -26.37 11.45 35.22
C GLU A 313 -26.12 11.92 36.66
N ARG A 314 -24.85 12.00 37.08
CA ARG A 314 -24.48 12.55 38.40
C ARG A 314 -24.83 14.03 38.54
N ALA A 315 -24.65 14.84 37.50
CA ALA A 315 -24.99 16.26 37.51
C ALA A 315 -26.51 16.45 37.65
N VAL A 316 -27.31 15.68 36.91
CA VAL A 316 -28.78 15.67 37.02
C VAL A 316 -29.21 15.25 38.43
N TYR A 317 -28.63 14.18 38.97
CA TYR A 317 -28.92 13.73 40.33
C TYR A 317 -28.58 14.78 41.39
N GLN A 318 -27.44 15.46 41.27
CA GLN A 318 -27.05 16.54 42.20
C GLN A 318 -27.97 17.76 42.08
N HIS A 319 -28.38 18.13 40.87
CA HIS A 319 -29.35 19.19 40.64
C HIS A 319 -30.69 18.86 41.31
N HIS A 320 -31.18 17.63 41.09
CA HIS A 320 -32.40 17.13 41.73
C HIS A 320 -32.28 17.12 43.27
N LYS A 321 -31.14 16.71 43.84
CA LYS A 321 -30.91 16.73 45.30
C LYS A 321 -30.81 18.13 45.89
N LYS A 322 -30.26 19.10 45.15
CA LYS A 322 -30.02 20.48 45.64
C LYS A 322 -31.28 21.35 45.57
N TYR A 323 -32.10 21.14 44.55
CA TYR A 323 -33.33 21.91 44.33
C TYR A 323 -34.62 21.14 44.66
N GLY A 324 -34.54 19.83 44.90
CA GLY A 324 -35.65 18.97 45.33
C GLY A 324 -35.80 18.90 46.85
N LYS A 325 -35.93 20.04 47.54
CA LYS A 325 -36.38 20.06 48.94
C LYS A 325 -37.87 20.38 49.04
N PRO A 326 -38.60 19.76 50.00
CA PRO A 326 -40.04 19.80 50.06
C PRO A 326 -40.55 21.19 50.47
N SER A 327 -41.67 21.56 49.87
CA SER A 327 -42.42 22.78 50.16
C SER A 327 -42.92 22.78 51.61
N ASN A 328 -42.99 23.95 52.25
CA ASN A 328 -43.52 24.14 53.61
C ASN A 328 -45.06 24.04 53.71
N LEU A 329 -45.70 23.50 52.68
CA LEU A 329 -47.09 23.07 52.66
C LEU A 329 -47.05 21.57 52.99
N GLY A 330 -47.39 21.19 54.22
CA GLY A 330 -47.24 19.81 54.72
C GLY A 330 -47.77 18.74 53.77
N GLU A 331 -47.15 17.54 53.79
CA GLU A 331 -47.39 16.37 52.91
C GLU A 331 -48.36 16.62 51.75
N LEU A 332 -47.99 17.52 50.84
CA LEU A 332 -48.38 17.36 49.46
C LEU A 332 -47.65 16.10 49.03
N LYS A 333 -48.40 14.99 49.01
CA LYS A 333 -48.13 13.92 48.08
C LYS A 333 -48.14 14.60 46.71
N ASP A 334 -46.98 15.06 46.28
CA ASP A 334 -46.68 15.14 44.86
C ASP A 334 -47.08 13.77 44.29
N ASP A 335 -47.64 13.74 43.08
CA ASP A 335 -48.05 12.52 42.39
C ASP A 335 -46.82 11.62 42.07
N ILE A 336 -46.17 11.09 43.11
CA ILE A 336 -44.96 10.27 43.10
C ILE A 336 -45.23 8.93 42.40
N GLU A 337 -46.49 8.52 42.23
CA GLU A 337 -46.84 7.37 41.39
C GLU A 337 -46.61 7.64 39.90
N LEU A 338 -46.95 8.84 39.40
CA LEU A 338 -46.67 9.24 38.01
C LEU A 338 -45.17 9.43 37.77
N ASP A 339 -44.44 9.98 38.75
CA ASP A 339 -42.98 10.19 38.64
C ASP A 339 -42.19 8.87 38.78
N LYS A 340 -42.65 7.92 39.60
CA LYS A 340 -42.08 6.56 39.64
C LYS A 340 -42.33 5.80 38.35
N ASP A 341 -43.54 5.87 37.80
CA ASP A 341 -43.86 5.23 36.53
C ASP A 341 -43.07 5.88 35.38
N LEU A 342 -42.89 7.20 35.39
CA LEU A 342 -42.07 7.90 34.40
C LEU A 342 -40.58 7.53 34.52
N ILE A 343 -40.04 7.41 35.74
CA ILE A 343 -38.66 6.98 35.97
C ILE A 343 -38.47 5.50 35.60
N LEU A 344 -39.46 4.64 35.87
CA LEU A 344 -39.47 3.24 35.45
C LEU A 344 -39.51 3.14 33.93
N GLN A 345 -40.37 3.91 33.26
CA GLN A 345 -40.44 4.01 31.81
C GLN A 345 -39.11 4.51 31.21
N GLN A 346 -38.52 5.57 31.76
CA GLN A 346 -37.20 6.05 31.31
C GLN A 346 -36.11 4.99 31.52
N ARG A 347 -36.11 4.25 32.63
CA ARG A 347 -35.18 3.13 32.84
C ARG A 347 -35.40 2.00 31.84
N GLU A 348 -36.64 1.68 31.53
CA GLU A 348 -37.00 0.67 30.53
C GLU A 348 -36.58 1.10 29.12
N GLU A 349 -36.77 2.38 28.78
CA GLU A 349 -36.31 2.97 27.51
C GLU A 349 -34.78 2.95 27.41
N VAL A 350 -34.07 3.34 28.48
CA VAL A 350 -32.61 3.27 28.54
C VAL A 350 -32.13 1.82 28.47
N ALA A 351 -32.84 0.87 29.08
CA ALA A 351 -32.51 -0.56 28.99
C ALA A 351 -32.69 -1.08 27.55
N LYS A 352 -33.80 -0.73 26.89
CA LYS A 352 -34.06 -1.06 25.48
C LYS A 352 -33.02 -0.44 24.55
N LEU A 353 -32.64 0.82 24.77
CA LEU A 353 -31.59 1.47 23.99
C LEU A 353 -30.23 0.80 24.19
N LYS A 354 -29.91 0.38 25.42
CA LYS A 354 -28.69 -0.39 25.70
C LYS A 354 -28.70 -1.75 25.02
N GLU A 355 -29.83 -2.45 25.03
CA GLU A 355 -30.00 -3.74 24.34
C GLU A 355 -29.86 -3.56 22.83
N GLN A 356 -30.53 -2.56 22.25
CA GLN A 356 -30.40 -2.20 20.83
C GLN A 356 -28.96 -1.85 20.44
N LEU A 357 -28.24 -1.10 21.28
CA LEU A 357 -26.85 -0.76 21.02
C LEU A 357 -25.94 -1.99 21.12
N SER A 358 -26.21 -2.89 22.09
CA SER A 358 -25.50 -4.16 22.23
C SER A 358 -25.73 -5.06 21.01
N ASP A 359 -26.96 -5.14 20.51
CA ASP A 359 -27.29 -5.90 19.31
C ASP A 359 -26.64 -5.30 18.06
N GLN A 360 -26.60 -3.97 17.95
CA GLN A 360 -25.87 -3.30 16.87
C GLN A 360 -24.36 -3.59 16.94
N LEU A 361 -23.76 -3.58 18.12
CA LEU A 361 -22.35 -3.92 18.30
C LEU A 361 -22.07 -5.37 17.91
N ASN A 362 -22.88 -6.32 18.39
CA ASN A 362 -22.75 -7.73 18.04
C ASN A 362 -22.94 -7.96 16.53
N ASN A 363 -23.91 -7.30 15.90
CA ASN A 363 -24.12 -7.37 14.45
C ASN A 363 -22.95 -6.79 13.65
N VAL A 364 -22.37 -5.68 14.10
CA VAL A 364 -21.18 -5.09 13.46
C VAL A 364 -19.98 -6.01 13.63
N GLU A 365 -19.80 -6.60 14.81
CA GLU A 365 -18.74 -7.56 15.10
C GLU A 365 -18.88 -8.82 14.21
N ASP A 366 -20.08 -9.41 14.13
CA ASP A 366 -20.37 -10.57 13.27
C ASP A 366 -20.18 -10.25 11.78
N ALA A 367 -20.67 -9.11 11.31
CA ALA A 367 -20.48 -8.67 9.93
C ALA A 367 -19.00 -8.45 9.60
N MET A 368 -18.22 -7.98 10.57
CA MET A 368 -16.78 -7.80 10.43
C MET A 368 -16.07 -9.16 10.33
N TYR A 369 -16.39 -10.12 11.22
CA TYR A 369 -15.84 -11.47 11.15
C TYR A 369 -16.19 -12.19 9.83
N GLN A 370 -17.42 -12.03 9.34
CA GLN A 370 -17.81 -12.60 8.05
C GLN A 370 -17.03 -12.01 6.88
N LYS A 371 -16.87 -10.68 6.84
CA LYS A 371 -16.04 -10.02 5.81
C LYS A 371 -14.60 -10.55 5.82
N PHE A 372 -14.01 -10.75 7.00
CA PHE A 372 -12.67 -11.32 7.10
C PHE A 372 -12.58 -12.73 6.57
N GLU A 373 -13.57 -13.57 6.88
CA GLU A 373 -13.56 -14.95 6.44
C GLU A 373 -13.74 -15.06 4.93
N ASP A 374 -14.53 -14.15 4.34
CA ASP A 374 -14.69 -14.03 2.89
C ASP A 374 -13.40 -13.53 2.20
N GLU A 375 -12.73 -12.51 2.74
CA GLU A 375 -11.44 -12.05 2.24
C GLU A 375 -10.37 -13.15 2.33
N ARG A 376 -10.35 -13.90 3.43
CA ARG A 376 -9.43 -15.04 3.63
C ARG A 376 -9.66 -16.13 2.58
N LYS A 377 -10.92 -16.48 2.32
CA LYS A 377 -11.29 -17.43 1.26
C LYS A 377 -10.94 -16.90 -0.13
N ALA A 378 -11.16 -15.61 -0.40
CA ALA A 378 -10.84 -14.99 -1.68
C ALA A 378 -9.32 -15.00 -1.95
N LEU A 379 -8.50 -14.65 -0.96
CA LEU A 379 -7.04 -14.73 -1.04
C LEU A 379 -6.57 -16.18 -1.25
N ALA A 380 -7.12 -17.14 -0.50
CA ALA A 380 -6.80 -18.55 -0.67
C ALA A 380 -7.16 -19.08 -2.07
N LYS A 381 -8.29 -18.64 -2.64
CA LYS A 381 -8.68 -18.98 -4.01
C LYS A 381 -7.73 -18.37 -5.03
N LYS A 382 -7.36 -17.09 -4.87
CA LYS A 382 -6.42 -16.39 -5.75
C LYS A 382 -5.04 -17.04 -5.73
N GLN A 383 -4.58 -17.50 -4.56
CA GLN A 383 -3.34 -18.25 -4.42
C GLN A 383 -3.39 -19.57 -5.19
N LYS A 384 -4.44 -20.37 -5.01
CA LYS A 384 -4.63 -21.61 -5.77
C LYS A 384 -4.66 -21.40 -7.28
N GLU A 385 -5.27 -20.30 -7.73
CA GLU A 385 -5.31 -19.90 -9.14
C GLU A 385 -3.89 -19.57 -9.66
N GLN A 386 -3.11 -18.79 -8.90
CA GLN A 386 -1.72 -18.50 -9.22
C GLN A 386 -0.86 -19.77 -9.24
N ASP A 387 -0.99 -20.65 -8.25
CA ASP A 387 -0.25 -21.92 -8.20
C ASP A 387 -0.60 -22.82 -9.40
N LYS A 388 -1.87 -22.83 -9.83
CA LYS A 388 -2.29 -23.56 -11.04
C LYS A 388 -1.67 -22.95 -12.30
N LYS A 389 -1.64 -21.63 -12.42
CA LYS A 389 -0.98 -20.94 -13.55
C LYS A 389 0.51 -21.22 -13.58
N HIS A 390 1.21 -21.07 -12.46
CA HIS A 390 2.64 -21.39 -12.37
C HIS A 390 2.91 -22.86 -12.74
N LYS A 391 2.04 -23.79 -12.33
CA LYS A 391 2.16 -25.21 -12.70
C LYS A 391 1.97 -25.45 -14.20
N GLN A 392 1.06 -24.72 -14.86
CA GLN A 392 0.86 -24.77 -16.31
C GLN A 392 2.07 -24.19 -17.05
N GLU A 393 2.53 -23.00 -16.65
CA GLU A 393 3.71 -22.35 -17.22
C GLU A 393 4.96 -23.23 -17.07
N LEU A 394 5.15 -23.89 -15.92
CA LEU A 394 6.23 -24.86 -15.72
C LEU A 394 6.12 -26.08 -16.64
N ALA A 395 4.91 -26.57 -16.89
CA ALA A 395 4.70 -27.69 -17.82
C ALA A 395 5.00 -27.30 -19.26
N GLU A 396 4.59 -26.10 -19.68
CA GLU A 396 4.90 -25.54 -21.00
C GLU A 396 6.41 -25.32 -21.18
N LEU A 397 7.08 -24.72 -20.20
CA LEU A 397 8.54 -24.55 -20.19
C LEU A 397 9.26 -25.89 -20.27
N LYS A 398 8.79 -26.90 -19.54
CA LYS A 398 9.36 -28.25 -19.58
C LYS A 398 9.17 -28.91 -20.95
N GLY A 399 8.02 -28.70 -21.60
CA GLY A 399 7.76 -29.14 -22.97
C GLY A 399 8.72 -28.49 -23.98
N ALA A 400 8.84 -27.16 -23.93
CA ALA A 400 9.75 -26.42 -24.80
C ALA A 400 11.22 -26.83 -24.61
N LEU A 401 11.61 -27.19 -23.38
CA LEU A 401 12.96 -27.68 -23.08
C LEU A 401 13.21 -29.07 -23.69
N LEU A 402 12.21 -29.96 -23.64
CA LEU A 402 12.25 -31.28 -24.31
C LEU A 402 12.34 -31.14 -25.83
N ASP A 403 11.56 -30.25 -26.43
CA ASP A 403 11.59 -29.99 -27.86
C ASP A 403 12.95 -29.43 -28.29
N ALA A 404 13.52 -28.50 -27.51
CA ALA A 404 14.85 -27.96 -27.74
C ALA A 404 15.95 -29.02 -27.60
N GLN A 405 15.82 -29.95 -26.65
CA GLN A 405 16.74 -31.09 -26.50
C GLN A 405 16.67 -32.03 -27.71
N SER A 406 15.47 -32.39 -28.17
CA SER A 406 15.27 -33.24 -29.34
C SER A 406 15.85 -32.61 -30.61
N ALA A 407 15.65 -31.30 -30.81
CA ALA A 407 16.22 -30.58 -31.94
C ALA A 407 17.77 -30.53 -31.92
N LEU A 408 18.37 -30.44 -30.72
CA LEU A 408 19.82 -30.52 -30.54
C LEU A 408 20.37 -31.93 -30.83
N GLU A 409 19.64 -32.98 -30.47
CA GLU A 409 20.00 -34.37 -30.79
C GLU A 409 19.88 -34.66 -32.29
N GLU A 410 18.82 -34.20 -32.95
CA GLU A 410 18.68 -34.29 -34.41
C GLU A 410 19.81 -33.54 -35.15
N GLN A 411 20.21 -32.36 -34.67
CA GLN A 411 21.36 -31.65 -35.23
C GLN A 411 22.68 -32.41 -35.03
N LYS A 412 22.88 -33.06 -33.89
CA LYS A 412 24.07 -33.87 -33.63
C LYS A 412 24.12 -35.09 -34.55
N ASP A 413 23.00 -35.78 -34.73
CA ASP A 413 22.91 -36.96 -35.60
C ASP A 413 23.10 -36.58 -37.08
N SER A 414 22.54 -35.44 -37.51
CA SER A 414 22.74 -34.91 -38.86
C SER A 414 24.19 -34.53 -39.12
N ASN A 415 24.84 -33.82 -38.19
CA ASN A 415 26.26 -33.49 -38.27
C ASN A 415 27.17 -34.73 -38.25
N LYS A 416 26.81 -35.76 -37.48
CA LYS A 416 27.53 -37.04 -37.44
C LYS A 416 27.42 -37.78 -38.78
N GLY A 417 26.22 -37.85 -39.36
CA GLY A 417 26.00 -38.45 -40.68
C GLY A 417 26.73 -37.70 -41.81
N GLU A 418 26.89 -36.38 -41.69
CA GLU A 418 27.69 -35.58 -42.62
C GLU A 418 29.20 -35.87 -42.47
N TYR A 419 29.67 -36.07 -41.24
CA TYR A 419 31.05 -36.45 -40.94
C TYR A 419 31.38 -37.84 -41.51
N ASP A 420 30.52 -38.83 -41.28
CA ASP A 420 30.70 -40.19 -41.78
C ASP A 420 30.72 -40.23 -43.33
N LYS A 421 29.85 -39.46 -43.99
CA LYS A 421 29.88 -39.30 -45.45
C LYS A 421 31.16 -38.67 -45.98
N ARG A 422 31.76 -37.72 -45.24
CA ARG A 422 33.06 -37.12 -45.61
C ARG A 422 34.21 -38.11 -45.43
N VAL A 423 34.20 -38.92 -44.37
CA VAL A 423 35.22 -39.94 -44.12
C VAL A 423 35.17 -41.05 -45.18
N SER A 424 33.98 -41.52 -45.57
CA SER A 424 33.82 -42.53 -46.64
C SER A 424 34.18 -42.05 -48.05
N LYS A 425 34.43 -40.74 -48.25
CA LYS A 425 34.84 -40.17 -49.54
C LYS A 425 36.35 -39.96 -49.65
N VAL A 426 37.07 -40.11 -48.54
CA VAL A 426 38.53 -39.91 -48.41
C VAL A 426 39.27 -41.26 -48.32
N LEU A 427 38.56 -42.33 -47.93
CA LEU A 427 38.97 -43.74 -48.10
C LEU A 427 38.54 -44.24 -49.47
#